data_AF-A0A6J7BW88-F1
#
_entry.id   AF-A0A6J7BW88-F1
#
_cell.length_a   1.000
_cell.length_b   1.000
_cell.length_c   1.000
_cell.angle_alpha   90.00
_cell.angle_beta   90.00
_cell.angle_gamma   90.00
#
_symmetry.space_group_name_H-M   'P 1'
#
loop_
_entity.id
_entity.type
_entity.pdbx_description
1 polymer ?
#
loop_
_entity_poly.entity_id
_entity_poly.type
_entity_poly.pdbx_seq_one_letter_code
_entity_poly.pdbx_strand_id
1 'polypeptide(L)'
;MRPSRGMGAIKKTKIPSATQNTMPKGVVKKRRDNTDFIQYKEGGPVGLYANINARKKKGISRPKSKSTIAPKAYANMKKGFPK
;
A
#
# COMPACT_ATOMS: atom_id res chain seq x y z
N MET A 1 -18.30 -13.22 -28.74
CA MET A 1 -17.64 -13.13 -27.41
C MET A 1 -17.17 -11.68 -27.21
N ARG A 2 -17.66 -10.95 -26.20
CA ARG A 2 -17.30 -9.54 -25.98
C ARG A 2 -15.92 -9.44 -25.32
N PRO A 3 -14.94 -8.72 -25.89
CA PRO A 3 -13.65 -8.54 -25.24
C PRO A 3 -13.81 -7.73 -23.95
N SER A 4 -13.14 -8.21 -22.90
CA SER A 4 -13.01 -7.63 -21.57
C SER A 4 -12.88 -6.11 -21.60
N ARG A 5 -13.73 -5.40 -20.85
CA ARG A 5 -13.52 -3.98 -20.50
C ARG A 5 -12.52 -3.84 -19.34
N GLY A 6 -11.43 -4.60 -19.40
CA GLY A 6 -10.23 -4.25 -18.68
C GLY A 6 -9.79 -2.85 -19.14
N MET A 7 -9.29 -2.05 -18.22
CA MET A 7 -8.71 -0.72 -18.44
C MET A 7 -7.62 -0.75 -19.52
N GLY A 8 -8.03 -0.86 -20.78
CA GLY A 8 -7.18 -0.91 -21.97
C GLY A 8 -7.48 0.32 -22.79
N ALA A 9 -6.46 1.18 -22.90
CA ALA A 9 -6.31 2.30 -23.82
C ALA A 9 -7.63 2.87 -24.40
N ILE A 10 -8.12 3.96 -23.81
CA ILE A 10 -9.09 4.84 -24.47
C ILE A 10 -8.49 5.22 -25.84
N LYS A 11 -9.15 4.83 -26.93
CA LYS A 11 -8.71 5.14 -28.29
C LYS A 11 -8.56 6.66 -28.42
N LYS A 12 -7.38 7.12 -28.89
CA LYS A 12 -7.01 8.54 -29.09
C LYS A 12 -8.04 9.37 -29.86
N THR A 13 -8.89 8.74 -30.65
CA THR A 13 -9.91 9.40 -31.50
C THR A 13 -11.16 9.87 -30.75
N LYS A 14 -11.34 9.53 -29.46
CA LYS A 14 -12.54 9.90 -28.68
C LYS A 14 -12.34 11.10 -27.72
N ILE A 15 -11.17 11.76 -27.76
CA ILE A 15 -10.88 12.94 -26.94
C ILE A 15 -10.79 14.16 -27.87
N PRO A 16 -11.80 15.05 -27.90
CA PRO A 16 -11.88 16.15 -28.87
C PRO A 16 -10.84 17.28 -28.68
N SER A 17 -9.98 17.22 -27.66
CA SER A 17 -8.95 18.24 -27.37
C SER A 17 -7.52 17.70 -27.27
N ALA A 18 -7.27 16.46 -27.71
CA ALA A 18 -5.94 15.86 -27.63
C ALA A 18 -5.09 16.20 -28.87
N THR A 19 -4.55 17.41 -28.90
CA THR A 19 -3.41 17.74 -29.78
C THR A 19 -2.22 16.83 -29.43
N GLN A 20 -1.58 16.26 -30.44
CA GLN A 20 -0.69 15.10 -30.29
C GLN A 20 0.61 15.34 -29.49
N ASN A 21 0.94 16.57 -29.09
CA ASN A 21 2.29 16.92 -28.61
C ASN A 21 2.33 17.80 -27.35
N THR A 22 1.44 17.60 -26.38
CA THR A 22 1.63 18.18 -25.03
C THR A 22 1.09 17.27 -23.94
N MET A 23 1.67 16.07 -23.77
CA MET A 23 1.61 15.43 -22.46
C MET A 23 2.61 16.17 -21.55
N PRO A 24 2.17 16.81 -20.44
CA PRO A 24 3.12 17.40 -19.51
C PRO A 24 4.03 16.30 -18.99
N LYS A 25 5.35 16.47 -19.14
CA LYS A 25 6.34 15.55 -18.59
C LYS A 25 6.02 15.37 -17.10
N GLY A 26 5.81 14.13 -16.66
CA GLY A 26 5.53 13.83 -15.27
C GLY A 26 6.65 14.39 -14.40
N VAL A 27 6.37 15.47 -13.67
CA VAL A 27 7.33 16.06 -12.75
C VAL A 27 7.45 15.14 -11.56
N VAL A 28 8.61 14.49 -11.39
CA VAL A 28 8.91 13.73 -10.18
C VAL A 28 9.04 14.72 -9.03
N LYS A 29 7.98 14.86 -8.23
CA LYS A 29 8.02 15.66 -7.01
C LYS A 29 8.93 14.94 -6.01
N LYS A 30 9.95 15.63 -5.51
CA LYS A 30 10.70 15.17 -4.33
C LYS A 30 9.70 14.93 -3.21
N ARG A 31 9.85 13.82 -2.49
CA ARG A 31 8.97 13.53 -1.36
C ARG A 31 9.12 14.65 -0.33
N ARG A 32 8.02 15.02 0.33
CA ARG A 32 8.00 16.12 1.32
C ARG A 32 8.64 15.73 2.66
N ASP A 33 8.96 14.45 2.85
CA ASP A 33 9.44 13.90 4.09
C ASP A 33 10.95 13.64 4.06
N ASN A 34 11.64 14.11 5.10
CA ASN A 34 13.07 13.88 5.34
C ASN A 34 13.31 12.51 6.00
N THR A 35 12.40 11.55 5.80
CA THR A 35 12.52 10.24 6.45
C THR A 35 13.57 9.43 5.73
N ASP A 36 14.71 9.23 6.38
CA ASP A 36 15.72 8.28 5.93
C ASP A 36 15.23 6.87 6.23
N PHE A 37 14.75 6.19 5.19
CA PHE A 37 14.27 4.81 5.23
C PHE A 37 15.36 3.79 5.62
N ILE A 38 16.61 4.25 5.73
CA ILE A 38 17.80 3.45 6.02
C ILE A 38 18.28 3.68 7.47
N GLN A 39 17.82 4.76 8.13
CA GLN A 39 18.26 5.06 9.49
C GLN A 39 17.46 4.22 10.49
N TYR A 40 17.97 3.02 10.77
CA TYR A 40 17.56 2.29 11.95
C TYR A 40 17.87 3.17 13.17
N LYS A 41 16.88 3.34 14.05
CA LYS A 41 17.07 4.08 15.29
C LYS A 41 18.18 3.41 16.10
N GLU A 42 19.30 4.11 16.30
CA GLU A 42 20.44 3.59 17.05
C GLU A 42 20.00 3.12 18.44
N GLY A 43 20.39 1.91 18.82
CA GLY A 43 20.13 1.33 20.15
C GLY A 43 18.69 0.90 20.42
N GLY A 44 17.79 0.90 19.43
CA GLY A 44 16.43 0.38 19.59
C GLY A 44 16.35 -1.15 19.44
N PRO A 45 15.43 -1.85 20.14
CA PRO A 45 15.17 -3.26 19.87
C PRO A 45 14.64 -3.41 18.44
N VAL A 46 15.48 -3.95 17.56
CA VAL A 46 15.20 -4.10 16.14
C VAL A 46 14.45 -5.41 15.94
N GLY A 47 13.16 -5.35 15.61
CA GLY A 47 12.39 -6.56 15.32
C GLY A 47 10.89 -6.38 15.28
N LEU A 48 10.22 -7.32 14.62
CA LEU A 48 8.76 -7.35 14.51
C LEU A 48 8.07 -7.35 15.89
N TYR A 49 8.56 -8.16 16.83
CA TYR A 49 8.01 -8.25 18.18
C TYR A 49 8.15 -6.95 18.97
N ALA A 50 9.31 -6.30 18.88
CA ALA A 50 9.56 -5.01 19.53
C ALA A 50 8.60 -3.93 19.01
N ASN A 51 8.41 -3.87 17.69
CA ASN A 51 7.48 -2.96 17.04
C ASN A 51 6.02 -3.22 17.47
N ILE A 52 5.61 -4.50 17.55
CA ILE A 52 4.27 -4.86 18.01
C ILE A 52 4.07 -4.42 19.46
N ASN A 53 5.02 -4.69 20.35
CA ASN A 53 4.92 -4.32 21.76
C ASN A 53 4.92 -2.79 21.95
N ALA A 54 5.76 -2.06 21.21
CA ALA A 54 5.77 -0.60 21.22
C ALA A 54 4.42 -0.01 20.78
N ARG A 55 3.80 -0.57 19.73
CA ARG A 55 2.46 -0.14 19.26
C ARG A 55 1.35 -0.47 20.27
N LYS A 56 1.42 -1.63 20.93
CA LYS A 56 0.49 -2.01 21.99
C LYS A 56 0.61 -1.07 23.20
N LYS A 57 1.83 -0.79 23.67
CA LYS A 57 2.10 0.16 24.77
C LYS A 57 1.59 1.57 24.45
N LYS A 58 1.72 2.00 23.19
CA LYS A 58 1.20 3.29 22.71
C LYS A 58 -0.30 3.31 22.44
N GLY A 59 -1.01 2.18 22.51
CA GLY A 59 -2.45 2.10 22.21
C GLY A 59 -2.82 2.31 20.73
N ILE A 60 -1.85 2.35 19.81
CA ILE A 60 -2.06 2.59 18.37
C ILE A 60 -2.19 1.30 17.55
N SER A 61 -2.39 0.17 18.22
CA SER A 61 -2.69 -1.09 17.55
C SER A 61 -4.12 -1.05 17.00
N ARG A 62 -4.32 -1.57 15.79
CA ARG A 62 -5.65 -1.59 15.17
C ARG A 62 -6.54 -2.61 15.89
N PRO A 63 -7.76 -2.24 16.34
CA PRO A 63 -8.71 -3.22 16.86
C PRO A 63 -9.19 -4.15 15.74
N LYS A 64 -9.74 -5.31 16.11
CA LYS A 64 -10.19 -6.32 15.14
C LYS A 64 -11.27 -5.78 14.19
N SER A 65 -12.14 -4.90 14.68
CA SER A 65 -13.17 -4.22 13.89
C SER A 65 -12.61 -3.37 12.74
N LYS A 66 -11.36 -2.90 12.86
CA LYS A 66 -10.66 -2.12 11.82
C LYS A 66 -9.65 -2.99 11.05
N SER A 67 -9.73 -4.31 11.14
CA SER A 67 -8.87 -5.21 10.36
C SER A 67 -9.35 -5.24 8.90
N THR A 68 -8.43 -5.09 7.95
CA THR A 68 -8.71 -5.31 6.52
C THR A 68 -8.67 -6.79 6.12
N ILE A 69 -8.37 -7.67 7.09
CA ILE A 69 -8.29 -9.11 6.89
C ILE A 69 -9.72 -9.68 6.94
N ALA A 70 -10.13 -10.33 5.85
CA ALA A 70 -11.41 -11.02 5.79
C ALA A 70 -11.58 -12.02 6.96
N PRO A 71 -12.80 -12.20 7.52
CA PRO A 71 -13.03 -13.13 8.63
C PRO A 71 -12.51 -14.54 8.36
N LYS A 72 -12.74 -15.06 7.15
CA LYS A 72 -12.26 -16.37 6.71
C LYS A 72 -10.74 -16.49 6.74
N ALA A 73 -10.03 -15.47 6.25
CA ALA A 73 -8.56 -15.44 6.26
C ALA A 73 -8.02 -15.41 7.70
N TYR A 74 -8.64 -14.63 8.59
CA TYR A 74 -8.25 -14.59 10.00
C TYR A 74 -8.47 -15.92 10.72
N ALA A 75 -9.57 -16.62 10.43
CA ALA A 75 -9.84 -17.95 10.98
C ALA A 75 -8.76 -18.95 10.53
N ASN A 76 -8.32 -18.91 9.27
CA ASN A 76 -7.25 -19.78 8.79
C ASN A 76 -5.90 -19.47 9.44
N MET A 77 -5.55 -18.18 9.61
CA MET A 77 -4.32 -17.79 10.33
C MET A 77 -4.31 -18.29 11.78
N LYS A 78 -5.47 -18.28 12.46
CA LYS A 78 -5.61 -18.83 13.82
C LYS A 78 -5.44 -20.34 13.89
N LYS A 79 -5.82 -21.07 12.84
CA LYS A 79 -5.67 -22.53 12.76
C LYS A 79 -4.22 -22.97 12.51
N GLY A 80 -3.33 -22.04 12.16
CA GLY A 80 -1.95 -22.33 11.78
C GLY A 80 -1.82 -22.61 10.28
N PHE A 81 -0.59 -22.49 9.77
CA PHE A 81 -0.28 -22.85 8.38
C PHE A 81 0.01 -24.36 8.31
N PRO A 82 -0.46 -25.06 7.26
CA PRO A 82 -0.03 -26.45 7.03
C PRO A 82 1.50 -26.49 6.90
N LYS A 83 2.09 -27.57 7.44
CA LYS A 83 3.53 -27.82 7.37
C LYS A 83 3.92 -28.41 6.03
#